data_AF-A0A078JLA0-F1
#
_entry.id   AF-A0A078JLA0-F1
#
_cell.length_a   1.000
_cell.length_b   1.000
_cell.length_c   1.000
_cell.angle_alpha   90.00
_cell.angle_beta   90.00
_cell.angle_gamma   90.00
#
_symmetry.space_group_name_H-M   'P 1'
#
loop_
_entity.id
_entity.type
_entity.pdbx_description
1 polymer ?
#
loop_
_entity_poly.entity_id
_entity_poly.type
_entity_poly.pdbx_seq_one_letter_code
_entity_poly.pdbx_strand_id
1 'polypeptide(L)'
;MLEDQVAYLLQRYLGNYVRGLSKEALKISVWQGDVELKNMQLKPEALNALKLPVKVKAGFLGSVKLKVPWSRLGQEPVVVYLDRIFLLAEPATDVEGCSEDSIQEKKRKLILEMETKLVERARRLHTEMNKSWVGSLVDTVMGNLKLSISNIHIRYEDLESNPGHPFSAGFTLEKLLAVTVDENGKETFITGGTLASIQKSVELDRLAFYLDSDMSPWYIDKPWEDLLPSEWDQIFRYGTKDGKPAEDLTRKHFYILQPVSGNAKYIKSQANGSSNTDQPLQKAYVNLDDVTLCLSKGGYRDVMKLADNFSAFNQRLKYAHYRPSVSVKSDARSWWNYAFRVVSEQIKIASGRMSWEHVLKYTSLRKRYITRYASLLKSDVSKTVVDDDEEIKALDRGLDTEVILQWR
;
A
#
# COMPACT_ATOMS: atom_id res chain seq x y z
N MET A 1 -11.04 -20.56 -20.10
CA MET A 1 -10.61 -21.16 -18.81
C MET A 1 -9.38 -20.46 -18.22
N LEU A 2 -8.34 -20.17 -19.00
CA LEU A 2 -7.16 -19.40 -18.55
C LEU A 2 -7.39 -17.89 -18.63
N GLU A 3 -8.14 -17.47 -19.63
CA GLU A 3 -8.61 -16.11 -19.87
C GLU A 3 -9.41 -15.60 -18.66
N ASP A 4 -10.31 -16.44 -18.12
CA ASP A 4 -11.06 -16.12 -16.90
C ASP A 4 -10.17 -15.99 -15.66
N GLN A 5 -9.07 -16.76 -15.59
CA GLN A 5 -8.10 -16.67 -14.49
C GLN A 5 -7.29 -15.38 -14.59
N VAL A 6 -6.82 -15.00 -15.78
CA VAL A 6 -6.11 -13.75 -15.99
C VAL A 6 -7.01 -12.55 -15.75
N ALA A 7 -8.25 -12.57 -16.25
CA ALA A 7 -9.25 -11.53 -15.94
C ALA A 7 -9.51 -11.43 -14.43
N TYR A 8 -9.58 -12.57 -13.73
CA TYR A 8 -9.69 -12.59 -12.27
C TYR A 8 -8.44 -12.01 -11.58
N LEU A 9 -7.23 -12.37 -12.02
CA LEU A 9 -5.98 -11.83 -11.46
C LEU A 9 -5.86 -10.32 -11.70
N LEU A 10 -6.19 -9.84 -12.90
CA LEU A 10 -6.21 -8.41 -13.20
C LEU A 10 -7.20 -7.67 -12.32
N GLN A 11 -8.44 -8.17 -12.20
CA GLN A 11 -9.43 -7.57 -11.30
C GLN A 11 -8.94 -7.56 -9.86
N ARG A 12 -8.27 -8.63 -9.42
CA ARG A 12 -7.74 -8.74 -8.06
C ARG A 12 -6.60 -7.76 -7.81
N TYR A 13 -5.66 -7.62 -8.76
CA TYR A 13 -4.50 -6.77 -8.59
C TYR A 13 -4.81 -5.30 -8.85
N LEU A 14 -5.51 -4.97 -9.94
CA LEU A 14 -5.85 -3.59 -10.28
C LEU A 14 -7.10 -3.10 -9.54
N GLY A 15 -8.10 -3.96 -9.30
CA GLY A 15 -9.36 -3.57 -8.65
C GLY A 15 -9.21 -3.09 -7.21
N ASN A 16 -8.08 -3.35 -6.56
CA ASN A 16 -7.76 -2.77 -5.26
C ASN A 16 -7.31 -1.31 -5.34
N TYR A 17 -6.88 -0.85 -6.51
CA TYR A 17 -6.28 0.48 -6.69
C TYR A 17 -7.10 1.42 -7.57
N VAL A 18 -7.91 0.92 -8.51
CA VAL A 18 -8.69 1.77 -9.44
C VAL A 18 -10.21 1.64 -9.26
N ARG A 19 -10.93 2.75 -9.47
CA ARG A 19 -12.39 2.82 -9.48
C ARG A 19 -12.96 2.31 -10.80
N GLY A 20 -14.17 1.75 -10.75
CA GLY A 20 -14.98 1.48 -11.96
C GLY A 20 -14.54 0.31 -12.83
N LEU A 21 -13.63 -0.56 -12.38
CA LEU A 21 -13.30 -1.79 -13.12
C LEU A 21 -14.47 -2.79 -13.08
N SER A 22 -15.23 -2.89 -14.18
CA SER A 22 -16.26 -3.91 -14.34
C SER A 22 -15.63 -5.25 -14.74
N LYS A 23 -16.09 -6.32 -14.09
CA LYS A 23 -15.57 -7.68 -14.30
C LYS A 23 -15.90 -8.18 -15.70
N GLU A 24 -17.03 -7.75 -16.24
CA GLU A 24 -17.58 -8.15 -17.54
C GLU A 24 -16.78 -7.51 -18.68
N ALA A 25 -16.47 -6.21 -18.60
CA ALA A 25 -15.70 -5.52 -19.64
C ALA A 25 -14.24 -6.00 -19.68
N LEU A 26 -13.65 -6.26 -18.50
CA LEU A 26 -12.33 -6.87 -18.39
C LEU A 26 -12.28 -8.24 -19.05
N LYS A 27 -13.28 -9.11 -18.79
CA LYS A 27 -13.35 -10.43 -19.43
C LYS A 27 -13.35 -10.33 -20.95
N ILE A 28 -14.22 -9.49 -21.52
CA ILE A 28 -14.33 -9.34 -22.98
C ILE A 28 -13.00 -8.87 -23.58
N SER A 29 -12.34 -7.89 -22.95
CA SER A 29 -11.06 -7.34 -23.41
C SER A 29 -9.92 -8.37 -23.31
N VAL A 30 -9.88 -9.15 -22.23
CA VAL A 30 -8.86 -10.18 -22.01
C VAL A 30 -8.95 -11.27 -23.08
N TRP A 31 -10.15 -11.63 -23.55
CA TRP A 31 -10.35 -12.64 -24.59
C TRP A 31 -9.83 -12.21 -25.96
N GLN A 32 -9.70 -10.91 -26.21
CA GLN A 32 -9.14 -10.37 -27.45
C GLN A 32 -7.60 -10.38 -27.46
N GLY A 33 -6.95 -10.67 -26.33
CA GLY A 33 -5.48 -10.74 -26.20
C GLY A 33 -4.82 -9.41 -25.85
N ASP A 34 -5.40 -8.29 -26.28
CA ASP A 34 -4.95 -6.95 -25.94
C ASP A 34 -5.97 -6.23 -25.06
N VAL A 35 -5.63 -5.98 -23.81
CA VAL A 35 -6.43 -5.16 -22.88
C VAL A 35 -5.83 -3.77 -22.84
N GLU A 36 -6.63 -2.75 -23.11
CA GLU A 36 -6.24 -1.35 -22.93
C GLU A 36 -7.30 -0.61 -22.11
N LEU A 37 -6.92 -0.17 -20.92
CA LEU A 37 -7.73 0.64 -20.03
C LEU A 37 -7.12 2.04 -19.96
N LYS A 38 -7.94 3.09 -20.04
CA LYS A 38 -7.48 4.48 -20.06
C LYS A 38 -8.21 5.34 -19.03
N ASN A 39 -7.52 6.39 -18.58
CA ASN A 39 -8.07 7.48 -17.79
C ASN A 39 -8.85 6.99 -16.55
N MET A 40 -8.23 6.11 -15.77
CA MET A 40 -8.83 5.55 -14.57
C MET A 40 -8.54 6.43 -13.36
N GLN A 41 -9.46 6.45 -12.40
CA GLN A 41 -9.27 7.11 -11.11
C GLN A 41 -8.77 6.11 -10.08
N LEU A 42 -7.83 6.55 -9.24
CA LEU A 42 -7.35 5.75 -8.11
C LEU A 42 -8.34 5.81 -6.94
N LYS A 43 -8.41 4.71 -6.18
CA LYS A 43 -9.23 4.61 -4.97
C LYS A 43 -8.60 5.41 -3.81
N PRO A 44 -9.41 5.99 -2.91
CA PRO A 44 -8.92 6.62 -1.67
C PRO A 44 -8.01 5.68 -0.86
N GLU A 45 -8.31 4.38 -0.89
CA GLU A 45 -7.64 3.32 -0.15
C GLU A 45 -6.41 2.73 -0.86
N ALA A 46 -6.03 3.26 -2.04
CA ALA A 46 -4.95 2.67 -2.85
C ALA A 46 -3.59 2.60 -2.12
N LEU A 47 -3.37 3.46 -1.11
CA LEU A 47 -2.16 3.46 -0.30
C LEU A 47 -2.28 2.67 1.02
N ASN A 48 -3.45 2.10 1.35
CA ASN A 48 -3.65 1.38 2.63
C ASN A 48 -2.70 0.18 2.78
N ALA A 49 -2.26 -0.41 1.66
CA ALA A 49 -1.28 -1.50 1.67
C ALA A 49 0.06 -1.11 2.32
N LEU A 50 0.42 0.18 2.29
CA LEU A 50 1.64 0.70 2.93
C LEU A 50 1.55 0.73 4.46
N LYS A 51 0.36 0.56 5.04
CA LYS A 51 0.10 0.68 6.48
C LYS A 51 0.59 2.02 7.07
N LEU A 52 0.53 3.07 6.26
CA LEU A 52 0.86 4.44 6.67
C LEU A 52 -0.42 5.22 6.93
N PRO A 53 -0.42 6.21 7.83
CA PRO A 53 -1.58 7.04 8.12
C PRO A 53 -1.75 8.14 7.06
N VAL A 54 -1.97 7.71 5.82
CA VAL A 54 -2.14 8.56 4.65
C VAL A 54 -3.38 8.14 3.86
N LYS A 55 -4.03 9.09 3.21
CA LYS A 55 -5.14 8.83 2.29
C LYS A 55 -4.86 9.47 0.94
N VAL A 56 -5.45 8.90 -0.11
CA VAL A 56 -5.37 9.48 -1.45
C VAL A 56 -6.42 10.60 -1.56
N LYS A 57 -5.95 11.84 -1.69
CA LYS A 57 -6.80 13.02 -1.96
C LYS A 57 -7.29 13.00 -3.41
N ALA A 58 -6.40 12.67 -4.34
CA ALA A 58 -6.71 12.55 -5.76
C ALA A 58 -5.74 11.58 -6.43
N GLY A 59 -6.19 10.85 -7.44
CA GLY A 59 -5.27 9.99 -8.20
C GLY A 59 -5.79 9.59 -9.56
N PHE A 60 -4.86 9.50 -10.50
CA PHE A 60 -5.10 9.28 -11.92
C PHE A 60 -4.13 8.22 -12.46
N LEU A 61 -4.67 7.32 -13.26
CA LEU A 61 -3.93 6.31 -14.00
C LEU A 61 -4.27 6.47 -15.48
N GLY A 62 -3.33 7.01 -16.25
CA GLY A 62 -3.54 7.39 -17.65
C GLY A 62 -3.81 6.19 -18.55
N SER A 63 -2.98 5.15 -18.49
CA SER A 63 -3.31 3.89 -19.15
C SER A 63 -2.69 2.64 -18.53
N VAL A 64 -3.39 1.53 -18.70
CA VAL A 64 -2.92 0.17 -18.43
C VAL A 64 -3.10 -0.63 -19.70
N LYS A 65 -2.00 -1.10 -20.30
CA LYS A 65 -2.04 -1.98 -21.47
C LYS A 65 -1.47 -3.33 -21.10
N LEU A 66 -2.19 -4.39 -21.40
CA LEU A 66 -1.74 -5.76 -21.21
C LEU A 66 -1.84 -6.49 -22.54
N LYS A 67 -0.72 -7.04 -23.00
CA LYS A 67 -0.67 -7.89 -24.18
C LYS A 67 -0.43 -9.33 -23.73
N VAL A 68 -1.41 -10.20 -23.96
CA VAL A 68 -1.37 -11.61 -23.59
C VAL A 68 -1.33 -12.47 -24.85
N PRO A 69 -0.21 -13.14 -25.15
CA PRO A 69 -0.10 -13.98 -26.32
C PRO A 69 -0.78 -15.33 -26.07
N TRP A 70 -2.12 -15.41 -26.13
CA TRP A 70 -2.89 -16.63 -25.79
C TRP A 70 -2.44 -17.89 -26.52
N SER A 71 -2.17 -17.76 -27.83
CA SER A 71 -1.70 -18.86 -28.67
C SER A 71 -0.26 -19.30 -28.36
N ARG A 72 0.51 -18.48 -27.62
CA ARG A 72 1.94 -18.68 -27.37
C ARG A 72 2.35 -18.39 -25.92
N LEU A 73 1.46 -18.53 -24.94
CA LEU A 73 1.69 -18.13 -23.55
C LEU A 73 2.89 -18.83 -22.86
N GLY A 74 3.27 -20.01 -23.36
CA GLY A 74 4.46 -20.76 -22.91
C GLY A 74 5.72 -20.54 -23.76
N GLN A 75 5.70 -19.59 -24.70
CA GLN A 75 6.82 -19.28 -25.62
C GLN A 75 7.07 -17.78 -25.74
N GLU A 76 6.06 -16.95 -25.50
CA GLU A 76 6.12 -15.50 -25.60
C GLU A 76 5.73 -14.84 -24.27
N PRO A 77 6.41 -13.75 -23.88
CA PRO A 77 6.18 -13.07 -22.63
C PRO A 77 4.88 -12.25 -22.66
N VAL A 78 4.20 -12.20 -21.52
CA VAL A 78 3.14 -11.21 -21.28
C VAL A 78 3.78 -9.84 -21.11
N VAL A 79 3.21 -8.82 -21.76
CA VAL A 79 3.74 -7.44 -21.72
C VAL A 79 2.74 -6.51 -21.05
N VAL A 80 3.22 -5.77 -20.04
CA VAL A 80 2.44 -4.82 -19.25
C VAL A 80 3.02 -3.43 -19.42
N TYR A 81 2.18 -2.47 -19.81
CA TYR A 81 2.49 -1.05 -19.85
C TYR A 81 1.60 -0.31 -18.85
N LEU A 82 2.21 0.47 -17.98
CA LEU A 82 1.55 1.40 -17.07
C LEU A 82 2.06 2.81 -17.39
N ASP A 83 1.15 3.75 -17.61
CA ASP A 83 1.53 5.11 -17.97
C ASP A 83 0.72 6.14 -17.18
N ARG A 84 1.40 7.21 -16.76
CA ARG A 84 0.87 8.37 -16.03
C ARG A 84 0.17 7.94 -14.74
N ILE A 85 0.99 7.56 -13.76
CA ILE A 85 0.54 7.25 -12.40
C ILE A 85 0.73 8.50 -11.57
N PHE A 86 -0.34 9.28 -11.42
CA PHE A 86 -0.33 10.51 -10.64
C PHE A 86 -1.15 10.31 -9.38
N LEU A 87 -0.55 10.66 -8.24
CA LEU A 87 -1.20 10.48 -6.94
C LEU A 87 -0.88 11.67 -6.05
N LEU A 88 -1.93 12.29 -5.53
CA LEU A 88 -1.86 13.29 -4.48
C LEU A 88 -2.38 12.68 -3.17
N ALA A 89 -1.49 12.56 -2.19
CA ALA A 89 -1.77 12.02 -0.87
C ALA A 89 -1.76 13.14 0.18
N GLU A 90 -2.50 12.93 1.25
CA GLU A 90 -2.55 13.82 2.42
C GLU A 90 -2.51 12.98 3.70
N PRO A 91 -2.09 13.56 4.85
CA PRO A 91 -2.17 12.87 6.13
C PRO A 91 -3.60 12.42 6.43
N ALA A 92 -3.70 11.28 7.10
CA ALA A 92 -4.94 10.79 7.71
C ALA A 92 -4.80 10.75 9.25
N THR A 93 -3.91 11.60 9.80
CA THR A 93 -3.56 11.60 11.22
C THR A 93 -4.54 12.38 12.08
N ASP A 94 -5.19 13.42 11.54
CA ASP A 94 -6.14 14.32 12.21
C ASP A 94 -5.67 14.70 13.63
N VAL A 95 -4.54 15.42 13.68
CA VAL A 95 -3.75 15.66 14.90
C VAL A 95 -4.50 16.49 15.96
N GLU A 96 -5.42 17.37 15.54
CA GLU A 96 -6.21 18.24 16.42
C GLU A 96 -7.70 17.90 16.36
N GLY A 97 -8.30 17.52 17.50
CA GLY A 97 -9.76 17.43 17.64
C GLY A 97 -10.39 16.04 17.47
N CYS A 98 -9.62 14.96 17.25
CA CYS A 98 -10.18 13.61 17.19
C CYS A 98 -10.88 13.23 18.51
N SER A 99 -12.22 13.18 18.45
CA SER A 99 -13.04 12.51 19.46
C SER A 99 -12.59 11.06 19.59
N GLU A 100 -12.80 10.45 20.75
CA GLU A 100 -12.48 9.03 20.95
C GLU A 100 -13.18 8.14 19.92
N ASP A 101 -14.42 8.46 19.55
CA ASP A 101 -15.17 7.75 18.52
C ASP A 101 -14.45 7.73 17.16
N SER A 102 -13.77 8.81 16.77
CA SER A 102 -13.02 8.86 15.49
C SER A 102 -11.82 7.90 15.47
N ILE A 103 -11.12 7.76 16.61
CA ILE A 103 -9.98 6.85 16.73
C ILE A 103 -10.47 5.40 16.83
N GLN A 104 -11.57 5.15 17.55
CA GLN A 104 -12.21 3.83 17.59
C GLN A 104 -12.70 3.41 16.21
N GLU A 105 -13.26 4.32 15.43
CA GLU A 105 -13.70 4.01 14.06
C GLU A 105 -12.50 3.72 13.14
N LYS A 106 -11.39 4.47 13.25
CA LYS A 106 -10.14 4.15 12.54
C LYS A 106 -9.59 2.77 12.95
N LYS A 107 -9.61 2.46 14.25
CA LYS A 107 -9.22 1.14 14.77
C LYS A 107 -10.12 0.02 14.22
N ARG A 108 -11.44 0.23 14.19
CA ARG A 108 -12.42 -0.73 13.68
C ARG A 108 -12.24 -0.98 12.18
N LYS A 109 -12.08 0.07 11.38
CA LYS A 109 -11.79 -0.04 9.95
C LYS A 109 -10.50 -0.81 9.70
N LEU A 110 -9.45 -0.54 10.48
CA LEU A 110 -8.18 -1.26 10.39
C LEU A 110 -8.35 -2.75 10.72
N ILE A 111 -9.07 -3.10 11.79
CA ILE A 111 -9.36 -4.50 12.16
C ILE A 111 -10.11 -5.21 11.03
N LEU A 112 -11.17 -4.59 10.51
CA LEU A 112 -11.97 -5.13 9.41
C LEU A 112 -11.12 -5.39 8.16
N GLU A 113 -10.24 -4.44 7.79
CA GLU A 113 -9.35 -4.59 6.64
C GLU A 113 -8.31 -5.72 6.86
N MET A 114 -7.79 -5.86 8.08
CA MET A 114 -6.85 -6.94 8.41
C MET A 114 -7.53 -8.31 8.42
N GLU A 115 -8.72 -8.41 9.01
CA GLU A 115 -9.49 -9.64 9.09
C GLU A 115 -9.93 -10.12 7.70
N THR A 116 -10.48 -9.24 6.87
CA THR A 116 -10.83 -9.56 5.48
C THR A 116 -9.63 -10.09 4.71
N LYS A 117 -8.45 -9.46 4.86
CA LYS A 117 -7.19 -9.96 4.29
C LYS A 117 -6.78 -11.34 4.82
N LEU A 118 -6.98 -11.62 6.12
CA LEU A 118 -6.69 -12.93 6.72
C LEU A 118 -7.63 -14.02 6.21
N VAL A 119 -8.94 -13.73 6.15
CA VAL A 119 -9.95 -14.65 5.61
C VAL A 119 -9.70 -14.94 4.13
N GLU A 120 -9.35 -13.92 3.34
CA GLU A 120 -8.93 -14.11 1.96
C GLU A 120 -7.70 -15.01 1.84
N ARG A 121 -6.68 -14.82 2.70
CA ARG A 121 -5.49 -15.68 2.72
C ARG A 121 -5.82 -17.11 3.11
N ALA A 122 -6.67 -17.32 4.11
CA ALA A 122 -7.11 -18.65 4.51
C ALA A 122 -7.88 -19.37 3.39
N ARG A 123 -8.79 -18.65 2.71
CA ARG A 123 -9.48 -19.15 1.51
C ARG A 123 -8.52 -19.47 0.38
N ARG A 124 -7.46 -18.68 0.19
CA ARG A 124 -6.39 -18.96 -0.77
C ARG A 124 -5.67 -20.24 -0.44
N LEU A 125 -5.19 -20.43 0.79
CA LEU A 125 -4.53 -21.69 1.22
C LEU A 125 -5.43 -22.91 0.95
N HIS A 126 -6.72 -22.77 1.18
CA HIS A 126 -7.70 -23.84 0.94
C HIS A 126 -8.02 -24.08 -0.55
N THR A 127 -7.81 -23.08 -1.42
CA THR A 127 -8.08 -23.14 -2.87
C THR A 127 -6.81 -23.45 -3.69
N GLU A 128 -5.64 -23.00 -3.22
CA GLU A 128 -4.31 -23.22 -3.79
C GLU A 128 -3.83 -24.66 -3.62
N MET A 129 -4.49 -25.44 -2.76
CA MET A 129 -4.29 -26.89 -2.67
C MET A 129 -4.82 -27.68 -3.88
N ASN A 130 -5.51 -27.03 -4.84
CA ASN A 130 -6.26 -27.74 -5.88
C ASN A 130 -5.86 -27.51 -7.36
N LYS A 131 -4.76 -26.83 -7.73
CA LYS A 131 -4.33 -26.77 -9.15
C LYS A 131 -2.80 -26.72 -9.36
N SER A 132 -2.17 -27.89 -9.32
CA SER A 132 -0.74 -28.11 -9.68
C SER A 132 -0.35 -27.55 -11.08
N TRP A 133 -1.30 -27.49 -12.01
CA TRP A 133 -1.07 -26.95 -13.37
C TRP A 133 -1.25 -25.43 -13.51
N VAL A 134 -2.15 -24.80 -12.76
CA VAL A 134 -2.36 -23.34 -12.86
C VAL A 134 -1.24 -22.58 -12.15
N GLY A 135 -0.68 -23.14 -11.08
CA GLY A 135 0.50 -22.58 -10.40
C GLY A 135 1.70 -22.45 -11.34
N SER A 136 2.05 -23.52 -12.07
CA SER A 136 3.21 -23.51 -12.98
C SER A 136 3.06 -22.54 -14.15
N LEU A 137 1.84 -22.32 -14.65
CA LEU A 137 1.56 -21.30 -15.67
C LEU A 137 1.69 -19.87 -15.13
N VAL A 138 1.18 -19.60 -13.92
CA VAL A 138 1.35 -18.30 -13.27
C VAL A 138 2.83 -18.00 -13.03
N ASP A 139 3.60 -18.99 -12.56
CA ASP A 139 5.04 -18.84 -12.37
C ASP A 139 5.78 -18.60 -13.69
N THR A 140 5.37 -19.26 -14.77
CA THR A 140 5.93 -19.04 -16.13
C THR A 140 5.65 -17.62 -16.62
N VAL A 141 4.42 -17.13 -16.44
CA VAL A 141 4.04 -15.76 -16.81
C VAL A 141 4.79 -14.74 -15.99
N MET A 142 4.87 -14.89 -14.66
CA MET A 142 5.58 -13.98 -13.77
C MET A 142 7.09 -13.99 -14.03
N GLY A 143 7.66 -15.17 -14.28
CA GLY A 143 9.08 -15.35 -14.61
C GLY A 143 9.48 -14.60 -15.87
N ASN A 144 8.58 -14.52 -16.86
CA ASN A 144 8.84 -13.91 -18.17
C ASN A 144 8.13 -12.57 -18.40
N LEU A 145 7.44 -12.04 -17.39
CA LEU A 145 6.71 -10.77 -17.50
C LEU A 145 7.63 -9.63 -17.93
N LYS A 146 7.25 -8.94 -19.00
CA LYS A 146 7.84 -7.66 -19.42
C LYS A 146 7.00 -6.53 -18.87
N LEU A 147 7.62 -5.66 -18.09
CA LEU A 147 6.94 -4.56 -17.40
C LEU A 147 7.58 -3.24 -17.81
N SER A 148 6.77 -2.31 -18.31
CA SER A 148 7.16 -0.93 -18.56
C SER A 148 6.23 0.00 -17.79
N ILE A 149 6.80 0.82 -16.91
CA ILE A 149 6.06 1.84 -16.16
C ILE A 149 6.66 3.19 -16.53
N SER A 150 5.82 4.15 -16.89
CA SER A 150 6.27 5.50 -17.27
C SER A 150 5.45 6.58 -16.57
N ASN A 151 6.09 7.73 -16.36
CA ASN A 151 5.47 8.94 -15.83
C ASN A 151 4.78 8.72 -14.47
N ILE A 152 5.54 8.27 -13.47
CA ILE A 152 5.05 8.22 -12.09
C ILE A 152 5.36 9.53 -11.40
N HIS A 153 4.37 10.12 -10.74
CA HIS A 153 4.57 11.19 -9.78
C HIS A 153 3.62 11.02 -8.62
N ILE A 154 4.18 10.65 -7.46
CA ILE A 154 3.44 10.56 -6.20
C ILE A 154 3.86 11.73 -5.33
N ARG A 155 2.89 12.56 -4.96
CA ARG A 155 3.05 13.75 -4.13
C ARG A 155 2.26 13.59 -2.84
N TYR A 156 2.88 13.88 -1.72
CA TYR A 156 2.30 13.93 -0.39
C TYR A 156 2.33 15.37 0.11
N GLU A 157 1.20 15.91 0.52
CA GLU A 157 1.08 17.26 1.07
C GLU A 157 0.67 17.19 2.53
N ASP A 158 1.41 17.88 3.40
CA ASP A 158 1.20 17.86 4.84
C ASP A 158 1.05 19.28 5.39
N LEU A 159 -0.09 19.50 6.02
CA LEU A 159 -0.47 20.73 6.72
C LEU A 159 -0.59 20.51 8.24
N GLU A 160 -0.51 19.26 8.70
CA GLU A 160 -0.84 18.83 10.06
C GLU A 160 0.40 18.61 10.93
N SER A 161 1.46 18.00 10.38
CA SER A 161 2.60 17.56 11.17
C SER A 161 3.44 18.73 11.72
N ASN A 162 3.47 19.85 11.01
CA ASN A 162 4.24 21.05 11.38
C ASN A 162 3.39 22.32 11.18
N PRO A 163 2.50 22.66 12.13
CA PRO A 163 1.61 23.82 12.00
C PRO A 163 2.37 25.12 11.68
N GLY A 164 1.89 25.85 10.68
CA GLY A 164 2.54 27.07 10.18
C GLY A 164 3.68 26.85 9.18
N HIS A 165 4.10 25.60 8.99
CA HIS A 165 5.17 25.20 8.07
C HIS A 165 4.70 24.05 7.18
N PRO A 166 3.75 24.31 6.27
CA PRO A 166 3.24 23.28 5.36
C PRO A 166 4.36 22.81 4.44
N PHE A 167 4.38 21.53 4.12
CA PHE A 167 5.40 20.97 3.24
C PHE A 167 4.82 19.93 2.31
N SER A 168 5.58 19.62 1.26
CA SER A 168 5.24 18.55 0.33
C SER A 168 6.43 17.67 0.04
N ALA A 169 6.24 16.36 0.12
CA ALA A 169 7.22 15.37 -0.27
C ALA A 169 6.73 14.65 -1.52
N GLY A 170 7.62 14.19 -2.37
CA GLY A 170 7.20 13.37 -3.49
C GLY A 170 8.33 12.58 -4.10
N PHE A 171 7.95 11.63 -4.93
CA PHE A 171 8.89 10.95 -5.81
C PHE A 171 8.37 10.95 -7.23
N THR A 172 9.32 11.03 -8.16
CA THR A 172 9.06 11.00 -9.59
C THR A 172 9.88 9.89 -10.23
N LEU A 173 9.30 9.24 -11.23
CA LEU A 173 10.00 8.26 -12.05
C LEU A 173 9.56 8.41 -13.51
N GLU A 174 10.52 8.64 -14.40
CA GLU A 174 10.21 8.83 -15.82
C GLU A 174 9.93 7.49 -16.50
N LYS A 175 10.78 6.49 -16.26
CA LYS A 175 10.62 5.15 -16.81
C LYS A 175 11.24 4.09 -15.91
N LEU A 176 10.55 2.94 -15.84
CA LEU A 176 11.06 1.68 -15.33
C LEU A 176 10.74 0.60 -16.36
N LEU A 177 11.76 -0.09 -16.86
CA LEU A 177 11.59 -1.24 -17.73
C LEU A 177 12.20 -2.46 -17.05
N ALA A 178 11.44 -3.55 -16.94
CA ALA A 178 11.93 -4.82 -16.42
C ALA A 178 11.65 -5.95 -17.42
N VAL A 179 12.70 -6.65 -17.82
CA VAL A 179 12.64 -7.74 -18.82
C VAL A 179 13.48 -8.94 -18.37
N THR A 180 13.08 -10.13 -18.79
CA THR A 180 13.85 -11.36 -18.54
C THR A 180 14.96 -11.49 -19.57
N VAL A 181 16.17 -11.81 -19.11
CA VAL A 181 17.38 -11.86 -19.94
C VAL A 181 18.19 -13.12 -19.71
N ASP A 182 19.00 -13.51 -20.69
CA ASP A 182 19.96 -14.62 -20.57
C ASP A 182 21.24 -14.20 -19.84
N GLU A 183 22.20 -15.11 -19.71
CA GLU A 183 23.50 -14.87 -19.06
C GLU A 183 24.28 -13.72 -19.72
N ASN A 184 24.11 -13.54 -21.04
CA ASN A 184 24.74 -12.51 -21.86
C ASN A 184 23.98 -11.16 -21.81
N GLY A 185 22.85 -11.09 -21.11
CA GLY A 185 22.05 -9.87 -20.98
C GLY A 185 21.09 -9.62 -22.14
N LYS A 186 20.90 -10.59 -23.04
CA LYS A 186 19.93 -10.47 -24.14
C LYS A 186 18.54 -10.91 -23.68
N GLU A 187 17.50 -10.20 -24.12
CA GLU A 187 16.11 -10.59 -23.82
C GLU A 187 15.83 -12.03 -24.24
N THR A 188 15.25 -12.80 -23.32
CA THR A 188 14.96 -14.22 -23.53
C THR A 188 13.65 -14.62 -22.86
N PHE A 189 13.13 -15.78 -23.26
CA PHE A 189 11.99 -16.43 -22.64
C PHE A 189 12.43 -17.75 -22.02
N ILE A 190 12.20 -17.92 -20.72
CA ILE A 190 12.62 -19.08 -19.94
C ILE A 190 11.44 -20.05 -19.81
N THR A 191 11.63 -21.32 -20.18
CA THR A 191 10.65 -22.41 -20.03
C THR A 191 11.10 -23.48 -19.02
N GLY A 192 10.15 -24.21 -18.44
CA GLY A 192 10.39 -25.45 -17.68
C GLY A 192 10.98 -25.25 -16.27
N GLY A 193 11.59 -26.31 -15.71
CA GLY A 193 12.22 -26.32 -14.37
C GLY A 193 13.30 -25.25 -14.13
N THR A 194 13.68 -24.54 -15.19
CA THR A 194 14.56 -23.38 -15.23
C THR A 194 13.94 -22.10 -14.62
N LEU A 195 12.63 -22.05 -14.32
CA LEU A 195 12.04 -20.96 -13.52
C LEU A 195 12.63 -20.86 -12.11
N ALA A 196 13.34 -21.90 -11.65
CA ALA A 196 14.13 -21.86 -10.43
C ALA A 196 15.36 -20.94 -10.55
N SER A 197 15.83 -20.66 -11.77
CA SER A 197 16.93 -19.73 -12.07
C SER A 197 16.47 -18.63 -13.02
N ILE A 198 16.14 -17.44 -12.49
CA ILE A 198 15.61 -16.32 -13.29
C ILE A 198 16.58 -15.15 -13.22
N GLN A 199 16.87 -14.57 -14.39
CA GLN A 199 17.59 -13.31 -14.49
C GLN A 199 16.69 -12.24 -15.10
N LYS A 200 16.60 -11.08 -14.42
CA LYS A 200 15.89 -9.90 -14.90
C LYS A 200 16.85 -8.72 -15.04
N SER A 201 16.74 -8.02 -16.15
CA SER A 201 17.36 -6.72 -16.37
C SER A 201 16.32 -5.65 -16.10
N VAL A 202 16.72 -4.59 -15.39
CA VAL A 202 15.89 -3.45 -15.04
C VAL A 202 16.61 -2.19 -15.52
N GLU A 203 15.91 -1.35 -16.25
CA GLU A 203 16.33 0.00 -16.64
C GLU A 203 15.51 1.00 -15.84
N LEU A 204 16.16 2.01 -15.29
CA LEU A 204 15.58 3.04 -14.44
C LEU A 204 15.97 4.40 -15.01
N ASP A 205 14.97 5.23 -15.36
CA ASP A 205 15.22 6.59 -15.83
C ASP A 205 14.64 7.62 -14.86
N ARG A 206 15.52 8.53 -14.43
CA ARG A 206 15.20 9.76 -13.67
C ARG A 206 14.31 9.53 -12.46
N LEU A 207 14.69 8.56 -11.63
CA LEU A 207 14.13 8.43 -10.28
C LEU A 207 14.58 9.61 -9.42
N ALA A 208 13.65 10.32 -8.81
CA ALA A 208 13.98 11.44 -7.91
C ALA A 208 13.07 11.45 -6.69
N PHE A 209 13.59 11.96 -5.57
CA PHE A 209 12.83 12.23 -4.36
C PHE A 209 13.00 13.70 -4.01
N TYR A 210 11.90 14.40 -3.72
CA TYR A 210 11.93 15.80 -3.34
C TYR A 210 11.16 16.06 -2.05
N LEU A 211 11.52 17.16 -1.41
CA LEU A 211 10.88 17.66 -0.21
C LEU A 211 10.91 19.19 -0.20
N ASP A 212 9.77 19.78 -0.49
CA ASP A 212 9.58 21.22 -0.55
C ASP A 212 8.95 21.72 0.74
N SER A 213 9.74 22.44 1.53
CA SER A 213 9.31 23.10 2.77
C SER A 213 8.63 24.43 2.50
N ASP A 214 7.73 24.81 3.41
CA ASP A 214 7.02 26.09 3.42
C ASP A 214 6.31 26.35 2.08
N MET A 215 5.59 25.33 1.59
CA MET A 215 4.87 25.32 0.33
C MET A 215 3.37 25.20 0.56
N SER A 216 2.61 26.05 -0.15
CA SER A 216 1.17 25.91 -0.21
C SER A 216 0.76 24.63 -0.94
N PRO A 217 -0.30 23.95 -0.49
CA PRO A 217 -0.83 22.77 -1.16
C PRO A 217 -1.40 23.15 -2.53
N TRP A 218 -1.46 22.18 -3.43
CA TRP A 218 -2.13 22.38 -4.70
C TRP A 218 -3.64 22.57 -4.52
N TYR A 219 -4.17 23.57 -5.22
CA TYR A 219 -5.57 23.95 -5.19
C TYR A 219 -6.08 24.19 -6.61
N ILE A 220 -7.29 23.71 -6.89
CA ILE A 220 -7.96 23.80 -8.19
C ILE A 220 -9.43 24.13 -7.94
N ASP A 221 -10.01 25.01 -8.77
CA ASP A 221 -11.39 25.49 -8.65
C ASP A 221 -12.47 24.46 -9.06
N LYS A 222 -12.05 23.24 -9.42
CA LYS A 222 -12.94 22.15 -9.83
C LYS A 222 -12.56 20.82 -9.19
N PRO A 223 -13.50 19.86 -9.09
CA PRO A 223 -13.21 18.53 -8.59
C PRO A 223 -12.09 17.84 -9.39
N TRP A 224 -11.26 17.05 -8.71
CA TRP A 224 -10.17 16.33 -9.35
C TRP A 224 -10.68 15.28 -10.36
N GLU A 225 -11.87 14.75 -10.10
CA GLU A 225 -12.57 13.80 -10.96
C GLU A 225 -12.95 14.38 -12.33
N ASP A 226 -13.13 15.70 -12.42
CA ASP A 226 -13.56 16.44 -13.62
C ASP A 226 -12.37 17.01 -14.42
N LEU A 227 -11.14 16.72 -14.01
CA LEU A 227 -9.93 17.11 -14.73
C LEU A 227 -9.74 16.25 -15.99
N LEU A 228 -9.41 16.91 -17.09
CA LEU A 228 -8.95 16.28 -18.32
C LEU A 228 -7.56 15.67 -18.11
N PRO A 229 -7.21 14.58 -18.81
CA PRO A 229 -5.88 13.97 -18.72
C PRO A 229 -4.72 14.95 -18.93
N SER A 230 -4.87 15.92 -19.85
CA SER A 230 -3.86 16.95 -20.10
C SER A 230 -3.67 17.92 -18.93
N GLU A 231 -4.72 18.18 -18.17
CA GLU A 231 -4.63 19.04 -16.98
C GLU A 231 -3.89 18.32 -15.86
N TRP A 232 -4.13 17.01 -15.68
CA TRP A 232 -3.32 16.18 -14.79
C TRP A 232 -1.84 16.24 -15.14
N ASP A 233 -1.51 16.07 -16.42
CA ASP A 233 -0.14 16.18 -16.92
C ASP A 233 0.48 17.55 -16.60
N GLN A 234 -0.26 18.64 -16.80
CA GLN A 234 0.18 20.00 -16.47
C GLN A 234 0.41 20.19 -14.96
N ILE A 235 -0.54 19.78 -14.13
CA ILE A 235 -0.45 19.93 -12.67
C ILE A 235 0.76 19.18 -12.12
N PHE A 236 0.92 17.91 -12.50
CA PHE A 236 2.02 17.08 -11.98
C PHE A 236 3.37 17.43 -12.61
N ARG A 237 3.41 18.25 -13.66
CA ARG A 237 4.65 18.74 -14.26
C ARG A 237 5.04 20.14 -13.80
N TYR A 238 4.08 21.03 -13.59
CA TYR A 238 4.31 22.46 -13.39
C TYR A 238 3.71 23.01 -12.09
N GLY A 239 2.73 22.32 -11.49
CA GLY A 239 1.99 22.74 -10.30
C GLY A 239 0.70 23.48 -10.62
N THR A 240 0.18 24.22 -9.63
CA THR A 240 -1.07 24.99 -9.73
C THR A 240 -0.81 26.47 -9.48
N LYS A 241 -1.61 27.34 -10.11
CA LYS A 241 -1.56 28.79 -9.94
C LYS A 241 -2.96 29.37 -10.09
N ASP A 242 -3.39 30.21 -9.15
CA ASP A 242 -4.68 30.91 -9.17
C ASP A 242 -5.89 29.98 -9.45
N GLY A 243 -5.90 28.80 -8.81
CA GLY A 243 -6.99 27.81 -8.94
C GLY A 243 -6.96 26.98 -10.23
N LYS A 244 -5.90 27.08 -11.04
CA LYS A 244 -5.76 26.40 -12.34
C LYS A 244 -4.41 25.67 -12.48
N PRO A 245 -4.29 24.73 -13.44
CA PRO A 245 -2.99 24.19 -13.83
C PRO A 245 -2.04 25.32 -14.26
N ALA A 246 -0.79 25.28 -13.80
CA ALA A 246 0.20 26.26 -14.19
C ALA A 246 0.72 26.02 -15.62
N GLU A 247 0.99 27.09 -16.37
CA GLU A 247 1.58 27.02 -17.72
C GLU A 247 3.08 26.71 -17.67
N ASP A 248 3.76 27.20 -16.63
CA ASP A 248 5.20 27.06 -16.39
C ASP A 248 5.47 26.52 -14.99
N LEU A 249 6.68 25.97 -14.80
CA LEU A 249 7.13 25.44 -13.52
C LEU A 249 7.03 26.51 -12.42
N THR A 250 6.06 26.34 -11.53
CA THR A 250 5.77 27.29 -10.44
C THR A 250 6.94 27.45 -9.49
N ARG A 251 7.64 26.35 -9.18
CA ARG A 251 8.86 26.34 -8.37
C ARG A 251 9.67 25.09 -8.66
N LYS A 252 11.00 25.22 -8.64
CA LYS A 252 11.90 24.06 -8.71
C LYS A 252 11.84 23.29 -7.40
N HIS A 253 11.68 21.97 -7.50
CA HIS A 253 11.72 21.07 -6.35
C HIS A 253 13.08 21.06 -5.67
N PHE A 254 13.07 20.94 -4.34
CA PHE A 254 14.25 20.64 -3.54
C PHE A 254 14.42 19.13 -3.44
N TYR A 255 15.28 18.58 -4.31
CA TYR A 255 15.53 17.15 -4.37
C TYR A 255 16.40 16.66 -3.21
N ILE A 256 15.85 15.70 -2.45
CA ILE A 256 16.62 14.85 -1.53
C ILE A 256 17.51 13.90 -2.34
N LEU A 257 16.95 13.29 -3.37
CA LEU A 257 17.68 12.53 -4.38
C LEU A 257 17.45 13.24 -5.71
N GLN A 258 18.52 13.80 -6.28
CA GLN A 258 18.48 14.34 -7.63
C GLN A 258 18.09 13.23 -8.62
N PRO A 259 17.44 13.55 -9.75
CA PRO A 259 17.06 12.56 -10.74
C PRO A 259 18.24 11.66 -11.13
N VAL A 260 18.13 10.38 -10.79
CA VAL A 260 19.15 9.36 -11.06
C VAL A 260 18.60 8.35 -12.05
N SER A 261 19.44 7.99 -13.02
CA SER A 261 19.20 6.91 -13.96
C SER A 261 20.18 5.77 -13.72
N GLY A 262 19.89 4.61 -14.29
CA GLY A 262 20.77 3.47 -14.18
C GLY A 262 20.14 2.17 -14.65
N ASN A 263 20.86 1.08 -14.39
CA ASN A 263 20.39 -0.27 -14.66
C ASN A 263 20.62 -1.19 -13.48
N ALA A 264 19.84 -2.26 -13.40
CA ALA A 264 20.03 -3.30 -12.42
C ALA A 264 19.85 -4.68 -13.04
N LYS A 265 20.61 -5.65 -12.54
CA LYS A 265 20.50 -7.07 -12.90
C LYS A 265 20.15 -7.85 -11.64
N TYR A 266 18.98 -8.46 -11.64
CA TYR A 266 18.52 -9.37 -10.59
C TYR A 266 18.70 -10.82 -11.04
N ILE A 267 19.25 -11.66 -10.17
CA ILE A 267 19.47 -13.08 -10.40
C ILE A 267 18.89 -13.85 -9.22
N LYS A 268 17.98 -14.76 -9.49
CA LYS A 268 17.48 -15.76 -8.55
C LYS A 268 18.02 -17.11 -8.96
N SER A 269 18.60 -17.87 -8.02
CA SER A 269 19.16 -19.20 -8.25
C SER A 269 18.32 -20.28 -7.55
N GLN A 270 18.39 -21.51 -8.05
CA GLN A 270 17.69 -22.66 -7.47
C GLN A 270 18.28 -23.03 -6.09
N ALA A 271 17.39 -23.31 -5.13
CA ALA A 271 17.79 -24.03 -3.93
C ALA A 271 17.94 -25.52 -4.28
N ASN A 272 19.17 -25.97 -4.57
CA ASN A 272 19.43 -27.40 -4.75
C ASN A 272 19.32 -28.10 -3.38
N GLY A 273 18.63 -29.24 -3.34
CA GLY A 273 18.41 -30.03 -2.12
C GLY A 273 19.69 -30.57 -1.44
N SER A 274 20.85 -30.44 -2.10
CA SER A 274 22.17 -30.50 -1.48
C SER A 274 22.70 -29.08 -1.27
N SER A 275 22.34 -28.47 -0.15
CA SER A 275 22.69 -27.10 0.20
C SER A 275 24.20 -26.92 0.34
N ASN A 276 24.87 -26.46 -0.72
CA ASN A 276 26.03 -25.58 -0.52
C ASN A 276 25.47 -24.28 0.07
N THR A 277 25.47 -24.17 1.39
CA THR A 277 25.02 -23.00 2.16
C THR A 277 25.81 -21.71 1.86
N ASP A 278 26.87 -21.80 1.07
CA ASP A 278 27.80 -20.70 0.81
C ASP A 278 27.39 -19.78 -0.35
N GLN A 279 26.38 -20.11 -1.15
CA GLN A 279 25.93 -19.23 -2.25
C GLN A 279 24.59 -18.56 -1.97
N PRO A 280 24.47 -17.23 -2.20
CA PRO A 280 23.21 -16.54 -2.02
C PRO A 280 22.22 -16.94 -3.12
N LEU A 281 21.00 -17.30 -2.72
CA LEU A 281 19.90 -17.66 -3.62
C LEU A 281 19.40 -16.48 -4.47
N GLN A 282 19.73 -15.25 -4.07
CA GLN A 282 19.33 -14.04 -4.75
C GLN A 282 20.51 -13.06 -4.79
N LYS A 283 20.79 -12.52 -5.97
CA LYS A 283 21.81 -11.48 -6.19
C LYS A 283 21.16 -10.32 -6.94
N ALA A 284 21.52 -9.10 -6.57
CA ALA A 284 21.12 -7.89 -7.28
C ALA A 284 22.36 -7.04 -7.50
N TYR A 285 22.59 -6.65 -8.75
CA TYR A 285 23.62 -5.71 -9.15
C TYR A 285 22.92 -4.46 -9.60
N VAL A 286 23.31 -3.30 -9.08
CA VAL A 286 22.70 -2.01 -9.43
C VAL A 286 23.85 -1.09 -9.84
N ASN A 287 23.75 -0.53 -11.04
CA ASN A 287 24.65 0.48 -11.55
C ASN A 287 23.84 1.76 -11.76
N LEU A 288 24.14 2.78 -10.96
CA LEU A 288 23.49 4.09 -11.04
C LEU A 288 24.48 5.09 -11.60
N ASP A 289 23.97 6.06 -12.33
CA ASP A 289 24.69 7.28 -12.69
C ASP A 289 24.96 8.12 -11.42
N ASP A 290 25.51 9.33 -11.57
CA ASP A 290 25.86 10.21 -10.46
C ASP A 290 24.73 10.38 -9.43
N VAL A 291 24.94 9.80 -8.24
CA VAL A 291 23.98 9.87 -7.12
C VAL A 291 24.28 11.10 -6.28
N THR A 292 23.41 12.10 -6.34
CA THR A 292 23.50 13.29 -5.49
C THR A 292 22.38 13.31 -4.46
N LEU A 293 22.77 13.29 -3.18
CA LEU A 293 21.86 13.38 -2.03
C LEU A 293 22.00 14.74 -1.33
N CYS A 294 20.88 15.43 -1.10
CA CYS A 294 20.87 16.76 -0.50
C CYS A 294 19.65 16.96 0.40
N LEU A 295 19.85 17.06 1.72
CA LEU A 295 18.76 17.39 2.64
C LEU A 295 18.86 18.85 3.09
N SER A 296 17.85 19.65 2.75
CA SER A 296 17.78 21.05 3.20
C SER A 296 17.46 21.13 4.70
N LYS A 297 17.78 22.25 5.34
CA LYS A 297 17.45 22.48 6.75
C LYS A 297 15.94 22.42 7.01
N GLY A 298 15.14 23.02 6.12
CA GLY A 298 13.68 22.95 6.17
C GLY A 298 13.20 21.51 6.01
N GLY A 299 13.75 20.80 5.03
CA GLY A 299 13.40 19.41 4.78
C GLY A 299 13.70 18.49 5.96
N TYR A 300 14.85 18.65 6.62
CA TYR A 300 15.18 17.91 7.83
C TYR A 300 14.15 18.16 8.95
N ARG A 301 13.81 19.43 9.21
CA ARG A 301 12.78 19.80 10.20
C ARG A 301 11.45 19.10 9.91
N ASP A 302 11.01 19.16 8.66
CA ASP A 302 9.69 18.66 8.26
C ASP A 302 9.62 17.14 8.32
N VAL A 303 10.67 16.42 7.91
CA VAL A 303 10.77 14.95 8.06
C VAL A 303 10.73 14.53 9.53
N MET A 304 11.42 15.24 10.41
CA MET A 304 11.38 14.95 11.85
C MET A 304 9.97 15.15 12.42
N LYS A 305 9.28 16.23 12.02
CA LYS A 305 7.90 16.48 12.44
C LYS A 305 6.90 15.46 11.89
N LEU A 306 7.08 15.03 10.65
CA LEU A 306 6.31 13.94 10.06
C LEU A 306 6.48 12.63 10.84
N ALA A 307 7.73 12.28 11.16
CA ALA A 307 8.05 11.08 11.93
C ALA A 307 7.44 11.12 13.35
N ASP A 308 7.53 12.26 14.04
CA ASP A 308 6.90 12.48 15.34
C ASP A 308 5.38 12.33 15.26
N ASN A 309 4.74 12.92 14.24
CA ASN A 309 3.31 12.83 14.04
C ASN A 309 2.85 11.39 13.78
N PHE A 310 3.54 10.67 12.89
CA PHE A 310 3.23 9.26 12.59
C PHE A 310 3.43 8.37 13.82
N SER A 311 4.50 8.60 14.59
CA SER A 311 4.76 7.89 15.85
C SER A 311 3.64 8.13 16.87
N ALA A 312 3.26 9.40 17.07
CA ALA A 312 2.18 9.78 17.97
C ALA A 312 0.83 9.17 17.54
N PHE A 313 0.51 9.22 16.24
CA PHE A 313 -0.70 8.60 15.71
C PHE A 313 -0.75 7.09 15.97
N ASN A 314 0.35 6.39 15.68
CA ASN A 314 0.43 4.94 15.89
C ASN A 314 0.27 4.58 17.37
N GLN A 315 0.83 5.37 18.29
CA GLN A 315 0.64 5.18 19.73
C GLN A 315 -0.83 5.42 20.14
N ARG A 316 -1.47 6.48 19.62
CA ARG A 316 -2.89 6.78 19.88
C ARG A 316 -3.79 5.63 19.41
N LEU A 317 -3.50 5.05 18.24
CA LEU A 317 -4.29 3.97 17.68
C LEU A 317 -4.12 2.67 18.48
N LYS A 318 -2.88 2.31 18.83
CA LYS A 318 -2.57 1.12 19.62
C LYS A 318 -3.28 1.14 20.98
N TYR A 319 -3.18 2.27 21.68
CA TYR A 319 -3.75 2.42 23.03
C TYR A 319 -5.13 3.11 23.03
N ALA A 320 -5.85 3.05 21.91
CA ALA A 320 -7.18 3.68 21.79
C ALA A 320 -8.15 3.17 22.87
N HIS A 321 -8.05 1.90 23.27
CA HIS A 321 -8.90 1.26 24.26
C HIS A 321 -8.75 1.80 25.70
N TYR A 322 -7.68 2.55 25.99
CA TYR A 322 -7.52 3.25 27.27
C TYR A 322 -7.79 4.76 27.18
N ARG A 323 -7.99 5.29 25.97
CA ARG A 323 -8.08 6.73 25.74
C ARG A 323 -9.37 7.30 26.33
N PRO A 324 -9.32 8.40 27.11
CA PRO A 324 -10.53 9.06 27.60
C PRO A 324 -11.34 9.70 26.46
N SER A 325 -12.67 9.69 26.58
CA SER A 325 -13.59 10.33 25.61
C SER A 325 -13.79 11.84 25.83
N VAL A 326 -13.19 12.41 26.88
CA VAL A 326 -13.31 13.81 27.27
C VAL A 326 -12.03 14.60 26.97
N SER A 327 -12.17 15.92 26.78
CA SER A 327 -11.01 16.78 26.55
C SER A 327 -10.07 16.81 27.77
N VAL A 328 -8.79 17.10 27.54
CA VAL A 328 -7.79 17.24 28.62
C VAL A 328 -8.19 18.33 29.61
N LYS A 329 -8.81 19.42 29.14
CA LYS A 329 -9.28 20.52 29.98
C LYS A 329 -10.46 20.11 30.87
N SER A 330 -11.30 19.18 30.40
CA SER A 330 -12.48 18.73 31.12
C SER A 330 -12.15 17.77 32.27
N ASP A 331 -11.22 16.83 32.06
CA ASP A 331 -10.81 15.87 33.10
C ASP A 331 -9.34 15.43 32.92
N ALA A 332 -8.42 16.26 33.40
CA ALA A 332 -6.99 15.96 33.35
C ALA A 332 -6.61 14.67 34.11
N ARG A 333 -7.39 14.26 35.13
CA ARG A 333 -7.08 13.06 35.92
C ARG A 333 -7.23 11.80 35.08
N SER A 334 -8.28 11.71 34.27
CA SER A 334 -8.47 10.57 33.35
C SER A 334 -7.34 10.46 32.33
N TRP A 335 -6.78 11.58 31.86
CA TRP A 335 -5.62 11.58 30.97
C TRP A 335 -4.32 11.13 31.63
N TRP A 336 -4.09 11.48 32.90
CA TRP A 336 -2.95 10.94 33.68
C TRP A 336 -3.09 9.44 33.93
N ASN A 337 -4.31 8.97 34.24
CA ASN A 337 -4.59 7.55 34.41
C ASN A 337 -4.37 6.78 33.09
N TYR A 338 -4.78 7.36 31.95
CA TYR A 338 -4.48 6.82 30.63
C TYR A 338 -2.96 6.65 30.42
N ALA A 339 -2.17 7.70 30.62
CA ALA A 339 -0.72 7.64 30.46
C ALA A 339 -0.08 6.59 31.39
N PHE A 340 -0.50 6.56 32.66
CA PHE A 340 -0.03 5.58 33.63
C PHE A 340 -0.35 4.14 33.21
N ARG A 341 -1.57 3.88 32.73
CA ARG A 341 -2.00 2.54 32.27
C ARG A 341 -1.18 2.08 31.08
N VAL A 342 -0.97 2.95 30.09
CA VAL A 342 -0.17 2.64 28.89
C VAL A 342 1.26 2.26 29.28
N VAL A 343 1.93 3.08 30.09
CA VAL A 343 3.31 2.80 30.53
C VAL A 343 3.38 1.54 31.39
N SER A 344 2.43 1.36 32.30
CA SER A 344 2.36 0.17 33.16
C SER A 344 2.18 -1.11 32.36
N GLU A 345 1.36 -1.09 31.32
CA GLU A 345 1.15 -2.24 30.44
C GLU A 345 2.40 -2.56 29.62
N GLN A 346 3.09 -1.55 29.07
CA GLN A 346 4.36 -1.75 28.37
C GLN A 346 5.40 -2.44 29.25
N ILE A 347 5.55 -1.96 30.50
CA ILE A 347 6.46 -2.58 31.48
C ILE A 347 6.04 -4.01 31.79
N LYS A 348 4.74 -4.27 31.97
CA LYS A 348 4.22 -5.63 32.22
C LYS A 348 4.51 -6.58 31.06
N ILE A 349 4.21 -6.18 29.83
CA ILE A 349 4.49 -6.97 28.63
C ILE A 349 6.00 -7.27 28.54
N ALA A 350 6.85 -6.25 28.72
CA ALA A 350 8.30 -6.41 28.70
C ALA A 350 8.81 -7.35 29.81
N SER A 351 8.16 -7.35 30.97
CA SER A 351 8.51 -8.24 32.08
C SER A 351 8.07 -9.70 31.89
N GLY A 352 7.14 -9.96 30.96
CA GLY A 352 6.52 -11.28 30.77
C GLY A 352 5.64 -11.75 31.94
N ARG A 353 5.38 -10.91 32.95
CA ARG A 353 4.62 -11.28 34.15
C ARG A 353 3.16 -10.89 34.00
N MET A 354 2.26 -11.87 34.11
CA MET A 354 0.82 -11.66 34.13
C MET A 354 0.23 -12.22 35.43
N SER A 355 -0.59 -11.44 36.14
CA SER A 355 -1.25 -11.94 37.35
C SER A 355 -2.40 -12.88 37.00
N TRP A 356 -2.68 -13.83 37.89
CA TRP A 356 -3.79 -14.78 37.73
C TRP A 356 -5.15 -14.10 37.56
N GLU A 357 -5.38 -12.96 38.22
CA GLU A 357 -6.60 -12.16 38.04
C GLU A 357 -6.76 -11.65 36.60
N HIS A 358 -5.67 -11.19 35.97
CA HIS A 358 -5.69 -10.79 34.57
C HIS A 358 -5.92 -11.99 33.65
N VAL A 359 -5.27 -13.14 33.93
CA VAL A 359 -5.51 -14.40 33.19
C VAL A 359 -6.99 -14.76 33.22
N LEU A 360 -7.61 -14.78 34.40
CA LEU A 360 -9.02 -15.11 34.58
C LEU A 360 -9.92 -14.12 33.82
N LYS A 361 -9.69 -12.81 33.98
CA LYS A 361 -10.44 -11.76 33.29
C LYS A 361 -10.40 -11.94 31.77
N TYR A 362 -9.21 -12.09 31.18
CA TYR A 362 -9.04 -12.27 29.74
C TYR A 362 -9.64 -13.60 29.26
N THR A 363 -9.56 -14.67 30.06
CA THR A 363 -10.16 -15.96 29.72
C THR A 363 -11.69 -15.87 29.66
N SER A 364 -12.31 -15.20 30.64
CA SER A 364 -13.76 -14.97 30.64
C SER A 364 -14.20 -14.07 29.47
N LEU A 365 -13.46 -12.99 29.21
CA LEU A 365 -13.71 -12.11 28.06
C LEU A 365 -13.59 -12.85 26.74
N ARG A 366 -12.51 -13.63 26.56
CA ARG A 366 -12.29 -14.43 25.35
C ARG A 366 -13.42 -15.42 25.12
N LYS A 367 -13.87 -16.12 26.17
CA LYS A 367 -15.00 -17.07 26.06
C LYS A 367 -16.26 -16.36 25.59
N ARG A 368 -16.64 -15.24 26.21
CA ARG A 368 -17.80 -14.43 25.81
C ARG A 368 -17.68 -13.95 24.36
N TYR A 369 -16.52 -13.37 24.02
CA TYR A 369 -16.24 -12.84 22.69
C TYR A 369 -16.38 -13.91 21.61
N ILE A 370 -15.64 -15.02 21.74
CA ILE A 370 -15.62 -16.10 20.73
C ILE A 370 -17.00 -16.74 20.60
N THR A 371 -17.72 -16.97 21.71
CA THR A 371 -19.08 -17.53 21.65
C THR A 371 -20.03 -16.63 20.88
N ARG A 372 -20.01 -15.31 21.14
CA ARG A 372 -20.85 -14.35 20.41
C ARG A 372 -20.46 -14.26 18.94
N TYR A 373 -19.17 -14.07 18.66
CA TYR A 373 -18.63 -13.93 17.31
C TYR A 373 -18.95 -15.15 16.43
N ALA A 374 -18.67 -16.35 16.94
CA ALA A 374 -18.96 -17.61 16.25
C ALA A 374 -20.46 -17.83 16.04
N SER A 375 -21.31 -17.42 16.98
CA SER A 375 -22.77 -17.50 16.81
C SER A 375 -23.26 -16.63 15.66
N LEU A 376 -22.70 -15.42 15.51
CA LEU A 376 -23.07 -14.49 14.43
C LEU A 376 -22.64 -15.04 13.07
N LEU A 377 -21.41 -15.55 12.94
CA LEU A 377 -20.93 -16.20 11.71
C LEU A 377 -21.75 -17.45 11.35
N LYS A 378 -22.23 -18.22 12.34
CA LYS A 378 -23.10 -19.39 12.09
C LYS A 378 -24.52 -19.01 11.69
N SER A 379 -25.03 -17.87 12.17
CA SER A 379 -26.39 -17.42 11.87
C SER A 379 -26.55 -16.94 10.44
N ASP A 380 -25.47 -16.46 9.81
CA ASP A 380 -25.46 -16.03 8.42
C ASP A 380 -24.19 -16.53 7.72
N VAL A 381 -24.34 -17.62 6.97
CA VAL A 381 -23.23 -18.27 6.24
C VAL A 381 -22.66 -17.38 5.13
N SER A 382 -23.39 -16.34 4.71
CA SER A 382 -22.90 -15.37 3.73
C SER A 382 -21.94 -14.35 4.36
N LYS A 383 -22.03 -14.13 5.68
CA LYS A 383 -21.12 -13.23 6.41
C LYS A 383 -19.75 -13.87 6.58
N THR A 384 -18.73 -13.16 6.14
CA THR A 384 -17.33 -13.56 6.28
C THR A 384 -16.61 -12.86 7.42
N VAL A 385 -17.15 -11.74 7.87
CA VAL A 385 -16.66 -10.90 8.97
C VAL A 385 -17.88 -10.32 9.69
N VAL A 386 -17.78 -10.08 10.99
CA VAL A 386 -18.80 -9.39 11.78
C VAL A 386 -18.33 -7.97 12.08
N ASP A 387 -19.10 -7.00 11.63
CA ASP A 387 -18.89 -5.58 11.91
C ASP A 387 -20.15 -4.86 12.40
N ASP A 388 -21.34 -5.46 12.29
CA ASP A 388 -22.63 -4.82 12.52
C ASP A 388 -23.18 -4.98 13.95
N ASP A 389 -22.66 -5.92 14.74
CA ASP A 389 -23.14 -6.23 16.09
C ASP A 389 -22.62 -5.26 17.18
N GLU A 390 -23.54 -4.70 17.96
CA GLU A 390 -23.24 -3.72 19.02
C GLU A 390 -22.48 -4.32 20.21
N GLU A 391 -22.69 -5.60 20.55
CA GLU A 391 -21.97 -6.24 21.65
C GLU A 391 -20.50 -6.46 21.27
N ILE A 392 -20.25 -6.93 20.05
CA ILE A 392 -18.88 -7.05 19.51
C ILE A 392 -18.21 -5.68 19.44
N LYS A 393 -18.90 -4.63 18.97
CA LYS A 393 -18.35 -3.26 18.98
C LYS A 393 -17.97 -2.79 20.38
N ALA A 394 -18.82 -3.06 21.38
CA ALA A 394 -18.52 -2.69 22.77
C ALA A 394 -17.33 -3.46 23.34
N LEU A 395 -17.19 -4.75 23.00
CA LEU A 395 -16.01 -5.55 23.40
C LEU A 395 -14.74 -5.07 22.70
N ASP A 396 -14.79 -4.77 21.40
CA ASP A 396 -13.66 -4.27 20.61
C ASP A 396 -13.12 -2.95 21.14
N ARG A 397 -13.99 -2.04 21.61
CA ARG A 397 -13.57 -0.78 22.24
C ARG A 397 -12.64 -1.02 23.42
N GLY A 398 -12.85 -2.09 24.19
CA GLY A 398 -12.07 -2.43 25.38
C GLY A 398 -10.84 -3.31 25.17
N LEU A 399 -10.56 -3.75 23.95
CA LEU A 399 -9.49 -4.73 23.66
C LEU A 399 -8.40 -4.14 22.75
N ASP A 400 -7.20 -4.68 22.82
CA ASP A 400 -6.13 -4.35 21.88
C ASP A 400 -6.41 -4.95 20.48
N THR A 401 -5.98 -4.26 19.43
CA THR A 401 -6.19 -4.66 18.04
C THR A 401 -5.63 -6.04 17.71
N GLU A 402 -4.46 -6.40 18.25
CA GLU A 402 -3.84 -7.71 18.04
C GLU A 402 -4.64 -8.82 18.72
N VAL A 403 -5.15 -8.56 19.93
CA VAL A 403 -6.00 -9.50 20.68
C VAL A 403 -7.31 -9.75 19.92
N ILE A 404 -7.94 -8.71 19.39
CA ILE A 404 -9.16 -8.83 18.59
C ILE A 404 -8.91 -9.72 17.37
N LEU A 405 -7.83 -9.45 16.61
CA LEU A 405 -7.47 -10.25 15.44
C LEU A 405 -7.15 -11.71 15.76
N GLN A 406 -6.67 -12.03 16.96
CA GLN A 406 -6.43 -13.41 17.37
C GLN A 406 -7.72 -14.14 17.76
N TRP A 407 -8.77 -13.41 18.13
CA TRP A 407 -10.03 -13.98 18.62
C TRP A 407 -11.10 -14.10 17.53
N ARG A 408 -10.96 -13.32 16.45
CA ARG A 408 -11.73 -13.44 15.21
C ARG A 408 -11.07 -14.48 14.32
#